data_AF-W7TCP7-F1
#
_entry.id   AF-W7TCP7-F1
#
_cell.length_a   1.000
_cell.length_b   1.000
_cell.length_c   1.000
_cell.angle_alpha   90.00
_cell.angle_beta   90.00
_cell.angle_gamma   90.00
#
_symmetry.space_group_name_H-M   'P 1'
#
loop_
_entity.id
_entity.type
_entity.pdbx_description
1 polymer ?
#
loop_
_entity_poly.entity_id
_entity_poly.type
_entity_poly.pdbx_seq_one_letter_code
_entity_poly.pdbx_strand_id
1 'polypeptide(L)'
;MAPAAFLSSCSPMHDDEAGMEAVKDAWVEVYEALDRHLLFPSKGQCHNDNVQLEGSSAKAWMESVVPRHALRLLQKAGLGSLAVEYVADCMDHELARVVKPAFWEHFDDVGAGREEAENITEMQEHRRVSPHWVIGYMGAALSYADQALRERRAKLAMVAELVVPAEAGRLEDMLRTRLAAFIFNTAPDEFYDWWAAFFETSLRAWHWQWRRQRRQRREGRDGEEGSEEGDIMMSAEEADDAGYEEDEGAWEDWGVHAEEVETALKALRRLHWLPLVQSTITSVVKRETENYIERTCAGVYDEPCLRRVEAWRDAVLMPWLAGLLGEEEEVGGEQTGRGPWTPSAPALGTPHAPPLTSSFHEWRLRHSFVMQECFVRVRMLEMFDIVRDYPDTVAAARDLRAALEVTQQHRQLAACLCESMRQRLLHVGANTMQVLDVYIATIQV
;
A
#
# COMPACT_ATOMS: atom_id res chain seq x y z
N MET A 1 15.04 -29.02 -29.34
CA MET A 1 14.80 -30.16 -30.23
C MET A 1 13.58 -29.82 -31.08
N ALA A 2 13.77 -29.74 -32.40
CA ALA A 2 12.81 -29.69 -33.52
C ALA A 2 11.51 -28.83 -33.42
N PRO A 3 11.33 -27.85 -34.32
CA PRO A 3 10.08 -27.16 -34.59
C PRO A 3 9.27 -27.93 -35.65
N ALA A 4 8.03 -28.31 -35.35
CA ALA A 4 7.06 -28.69 -36.38
C ALA A 4 5.66 -28.73 -35.77
N ALA A 5 4.73 -28.07 -36.45
CA ALA A 5 3.27 -28.20 -36.37
C ALA A 5 2.55 -27.00 -35.76
N PHE A 6 2.51 -25.86 -36.47
CA PHE A 6 1.33 -24.98 -36.54
C PHE A 6 1.39 -24.14 -37.83
N LEU A 7 1.28 -24.79 -38.99
CA LEU A 7 0.99 -24.13 -40.26
C LEU A 7 -0.07 -24.95 -41.01
N SER A 8 -1.33 -24.59 -40.81
CA SER A 8 -2.40 -24.93 -41.75
C SER A 8 -3.44 -23.80 -41.73
N SER A 9 -3.10 -22.72 -42.42
CA SER A 9 -4.02 -21.73 -43.00
C SER A 9 -3.20 -20.50 -43.43
N CYS A 10 -2.44 -20.63 -44.53
CA CYS A 10 -2.07 -19.56 -45.46
C CYS A 10 -1.06 -20.14 -46.47
N SER A 11 -1.46 -20.21 -47.74
CA SER A 11 -0.55 -20.44 -48.87
C SER A 11 -1.13 -19.75 -50.12
N PRO A 12 -0.30 -19.31 -51.08
CA PRO A 12 1.10 -19.70 -51.26
C PRO A 12 2.06 -18.50 -51.27
N MET A 13 2.97 -18.42 -50.30
CA MET A 13 4.38 -18.16 -50.63
C MET A 13 5.07 -19.53 -50.67
N HIS A 14 4.60 -20.37 -51.58
CA HIS A 14 5.30 -21.60 -51.93
C HIS A 14 5.99 -21.29 -53.26
N ASP A 15 7.32 -21.43 -53.26
CA ASP A 15 8.22 -21.42 -54.42
C ASP A 15 9.05 -20.16 -54.68
N ASP A 16 9.39 -19.39 -53.64
CA ASP A 16 10.58 -18.52 -53.67
C ASP A 16 11.45 -18.85 -52.45
N GLU A 17 12.42 -19.75 -52.64
CA GLU A 17 13.51 -20.02 -51.69
C GLU A 17 14.14 -18.70 -51.22
N ALA A 18 14.24 -17.72 -52.13
CA ALA A 18 14.66 -16.35 -51.88
C ALA A 18 13.76 -15.56 -50.90
N GLY A 19 12.44 -15.79 -50.91
CA GLY A 19 11.51 -15.13 -50.00
C GLY A 19 11.60 -15.66 -48.57
N MET A 20 11.84 -16.97 -48.41
CA MET A 20 12.06 -17.58 -47.10
C MET A 20 13.45 -17.23 -46.54
N GLU A 21 14.47 -17.16 -47.40
CA GLU A 21 15.80 -16.68 -47.03
C GLU A 21 15.76 -15.21 -46.59
N ALA A 22 15.05 -14.35 -47.32
CA ALA A 22 14.88 -12.94 -46.95
C ALA A 22 14.15 -12.73 -45.61
N VAL A 23 13.20 -13.61 -45.24
CA VAL A 23 12.54 -13.56 -43.92
C VAL A 23 13.49 -14.03 -42.82
N LYS A 24 14.33 -15.04 -43.08
CA LYS A 24 15.37 -15.47 -42.12
C LYS A 24 16.41 -14.39 -41.91
N ASP A 25 16.92 -13.78 -42.98
CA ASP A 25 17.89 -12.69 -42.91
C ASP A 25 17.30 -11.50 -42.16
N ALA A 26 16.04 -11.14 -42.44
CA ALA A 26 15.32 -10.11 -41.70
C ALA A 26 15.17 -10.47 -40.21
N TRP A 27 14.92 -11.73 -39.86
CA TRP A 27 14.88 -12.17 -38.46
C TRP A 27 16.25 -12.11 -37.79
N VAL A 28 17.32 -12.52 -38.47
CA VAL A 28 18.69 -12.45 -37.95
C VAL A 28 19.13 -11.01 -37.71
N GLU A 29 18.81 -10.09 -38.63
CA GLU A 29 19.09 -8.67 -38.45
C GLU A 29 18.35 -8.07 -37.25
N VAL A 30 17.07 -8.41 -37.10
CA VAL A 30 16.26 -7.96 -35.94
C VAL A 30 16.77 -8.60 -34.66
N TYR A 31 17.09 -9.89 -34.68
CA TYR A 31 17.67 -10.61 -33.55
C TYR A 31 19.00 -10.00 -33.13
N GLU A 32 19.95 -9.75 -34.04
CA GLU A 32 21.23 -9.13 -33.70
C GLU A 32 21.07 -7.70 -33.17
N ALA A 33 20.11 -6.94 -33.70
CA ALA A 33 19.80 -5.60 -33.20
C ALA A 33 19.18 -5.65 -31.79
N LEU A 34 18.28 -6.61 -31.53
CA LEU A 34 17.66 -6.82 -30.22
C LEU A 34 18.66 -7.40 -29.21
N ASP A 35 19.46 -8.40 -29.58
CA ASP A 35 20.45 -9.05 -28.72
C ASP A 35 21.60 -8.10 -28.36
N ARG A 36 22.07 -7.24 -29.26
CA ARG A 36 23.11 -6.24 -28.93
C ARG A 36 22.63 -5.13 -27.99
N HIS A 37 21.32 -4.88 -27.87
CA HIS A 37 20.79 -3.68 -27.22
C HIS A 37 19.75 -3.91 -26.10
N LEU A 38 18.99 -5.00 -26.14
CA LEU A 38 18.09 -5.43 -25.05
C LEU A 38 18.81 -6.35 -24.07
N LEU A 39 19.57 -7.32 -24.57
CA LEU A 39 20.36 -8.23 -23.76
C LEU A 39 21.78 -7.71 -23.65
N PHE A 40 22.09 -6.83 -22.68
CA PHE A 40 23.36 -6.77 -21.93
C PHE A 40 23.51 -5.49 -21.10
N PRO A 41 24.19 -5.59 -19.93
CA PRO A 41 25.65 -5.78 -19.91
C PRO A 41 26.06 -7.22 -19.58
N SER A 42 26.53 -7.98 -20.57
CA SER A 42 27.37 -9.15 -20.32
C SER A 42 28.71 -8.60 -19.95
N LYS A 43 29.22 -9.09 -18.81
CA LYS A 43 30.49 -8.73 -18.18
C LYS A 43 30.33 -7.56 -17.20
N GLY A 44 29.77 -7.89 -16.05
CA GLY A 44 30.47 -7.73 -14.76
C GLY A 44 31.17 -6.40 -14.49
N GLN A 45 30.61 -5.28 -14.94
CA GLN A 45 31.04 -3.93 -14.55
C GLN A 45 29.80 -3.03 -14.59
N CYS A 46 29.11 -2.97 -13.46
CA CYS A 46 28.31 -1.79 -13.13
C CYS A 46 29.30 -0.64 -12.92
N HIS A 47 29.72 0.00 -14.02
CA HIS A 47 30.33 1.32 -13.98
C HIS A 47 29.37 2.25 -14.66
N ASN A 48 28.59 2.95 -13.81
CA ASN A 48 28.39 4.40 -13.77
C ASN A 48 28.38 5.25 -15.05
N ASP A 49 28.12 4.68 -16.21
CA ASP A 49 27.87 5.46 -17.42
C ASP A 49 26.38 5.74 -17.49
N ASN A 50 26.05 6.82 -16.77
CA ASN A 50 24.82 7.57 -16.80
C ASN A 50 24.60 8.12 -18.23
N VAL A 51 24.30 7.25 -19.19
CA VAL A 51 23.84 7.67 -20.52
C VAL A 51 22.38 8.06 -20.35
N GLN A 52 22.18 9.31 -19.95
CA GLN A 52 20.92 10.01 -20.11
C GLN A 52 20.53 9.91 -21.59
N LEU A 53 19.63 8.99 -21.91
CA LEU A 53 18.99 8.93 -23.21
C LEU A 53 17.99 10.10 -23.28
N GLU A 54 18.51 11.30 -23.50
CA GLU A 54 17.70 12.45 -23.89
C GLU A 54 16.94 12.10 -25.19
N GLY A 55 15.65 12.42 -25.24
CA GLY A 55 14.69 11.99 -26.27
C GLY A 55 15.07 12.33 -27.72
N SER A 56 16.10 13.14 -27.96
CA SER A 56 16.68 13.37 -29.29
C SER A 56 17.55 12.21 -29.82
N SER A 57 18.07 11.36 -28.93
CA SER A 57 18.92 10.20 -29.31
C SER A 57 18.10 9.00 -29.79
N ALA A 58 16.89 8.79 -29.26
CA ALA A 58 16.02 7.66 -29.63
C ALA A 58 15.64 7.66 -31.13
N LYS A 59 15.41 8.84 -31.71
CA LYS A 59 15.06 8.99 -33.13
C LYS A 59 16.24 8.73 -34.06
N ALA A 60 17.44 9.17 -33.67
CA ALA A 60 18.68 8.88 -34.37
C ALA A 60 19.12 7.41 -34.21
N TRP A 61 18.85 6.80 -33.05
CA TRP A 61 19.03 5.37 -32.76
C TRP A 61 18.10 4.49 -33.63
N MET A 62 16.82 4.86 -33.72
CA MET A 62 15.84 4.19 -34.58
C MET A 62 16.16 4.28 -36.09
N GLU A 63 16.90 5.30 -36.51
CA GLU A 63 17.28 5.50 -37.92
C GLU A 63 18.61 4.83 -38.31
N SER A 64 19.47 4.49 -37.33
CA SER A 64 20.82 3.97 -37.57
C SER A 64 21.01 2.49 -37.27
N VAL A 65 20.17 1.88 -36.42
CA VAL A 65 20.43 0.52 -35.88
C VAL A 65 19.36 -0.50 -36.23
N VAL A 66 18.08 -0.12 -36.30
CA VAL A 66 17.00 -1.10 -36.53
C VAL A 66 16.55 -1.10 -37.99
N PRO A 67 16.69 -2.21 -38.73
CA PRO A 67 16.25 -2.27 -40.11
C PRO A 67 14.72 -2.26 -40.17
N ARG A 68 14.14 -1.05 -40.27
CA ARG A 68 12.69 -0.81 -40.48
C ARG A 68 12.12 -1.63 -41.64
N HIS A 69 12.97 -2.00 -42.61
CA HIS A 69 12.62 -2.87 -43.72
C HIS A 69 12.40 -4.33 -43.27
N ALA A 70 13.31 -4.89 -42.47
CA ALA A 70 13.22 -6.25 -41.93
C ALA A 70 11.98 -6.44 -41.04
N LEU A 71 11.64 -5.47 -40.20
CA LEU A 71 10.44 -5.54 -39.35
C LEU A 71 9.13 -5.49 -40.14
N ARG A 72 9.06 -4.66 -41.20
CA ARG A 72 7.90 -4.66 -42.10
C ARG A 72 7.76 -5.97 -42.86
N LEU A 73 8.87 -6.64 -43.19
CA LEU A 73 8.85 -7.97 -43.82
C LEU A 73 8.33 -9.03 -42.84
N LEU A 74 8.81 -9.03 -41.59
CA LEU A 74 8.34 -9.93 -40.53
C LEU A 74 6.85 -9.73 -40.22
N GLN A 75 6.39 -8.47 -40.20
CA GLN A 75 4.97 -8.16 -39.98
C GLN A 75 4.09 -8.64 -41.14
N LYS A 76 4.53 -8.44 -42.39
CA LYS A 76 3.84 -8.98 -43.58
C LYS A 76 3.79 -10.51 -43.61
N ALA A 77 4.80 -11.16 -43.03
CA ALA A 77 4.85 -12.62 -42.88
C ALA A 77 4.04 -13.14 -41.68
N GLY A 78 3.43 -12.26 -40.86
CA GLY A 78 2.67 -12.65 -39.67
C GLY A 78 3.52 -13.07 -38.47
N LEU A 79 4.83 -12.83 -38.49
CA LEU A 79 5.78 -13.22 -37.44
C LEU A 79 6.00 -12.13 -36.38
N GLY A 80 5.22 -11.06 -36.39
CA GLY A 80 5.33 -9.95 -35.44
C GLY A 80 5.11 -10.38 -33.98
N SER A 81 4.22 -11.35 -33.73
CA SER A 81 3.98 -11.89 -32.38
C SER A 81 5.18 -12.64 -31.81
N LEU A 82 5.97 -13.29 -32.66
CA LEU A 82 7.18 -14.01 -32.25
C LEU A 82 8.28 -13.04 -31.76
N ALA A 83 8.36 -11.85 -32.36
CA ALA A 83 9.25 -10.79 -31.88
C ALA A 83 8.84 -10.31 -30.48
N VAL A 84 7.54 -10.16 -30.24
CA VAL A 84 7.01 -9.76 -28.93
C VAL A 84 7.30 -10.83 -27.88
N GLU A 85 7.07 -12.11 -28.19
CA GLU A 85 7.40 -13.24 -27.30
C GLU A 85 8.91 -13.30 -27.01
N TYR A 86 9.76 -13.17 -28.02
CA TYR A 86 11.21 -13.17 -27.84
C TYR A 86 11.67 -12.01 -26.95
N VAL A 87 11.15 -10.80 -27.18
CA VAL A 87 11.45 -9.63 -26.34
C VAL A 87 10.99 -9.87 -24.90
N ALA A 88 9.84 -10.51 -24.71
CA ALA A 88 9.34 -10.89 -23.40
C ALA A 88 10.26 -11.90 -22.69
N ASP A 89 10.73 -12.94 -23.38
CA ASP A 89 11.67 -13.93 -22.84
C ASP A 89 13.02 -13.33 -22.48
N CYS A 90 13.52 -12.40 -23.31
CA CYS A 90 14.75 -11.66 -23.02
C CYS A 90 14.62 -10.84 -21.74
N MET A 91 13.47 -10.18 -21.57
CA MET A 91 13.18 -9.40 -20.36
C MET A 91 13.07 -10.29 -19.14
N ASP A 92 12.43 -11.45 -19.22
CA ASP A 92 12.34 -12.38 -18.10
C ASP A 92 13.71 -12.86 -17.64
N HIS A 93 14.60 -13.16 -18.60
CA HIS A 93 15.97 -13.55 -18.29
C HIS A 93 16.76 -12.42 -17.63
N GLU A 94 16.56 -11.18 -18.06
CA GLU A 94 17.19 -10.01 -17.47
C GLU A 94 16.65 -9.70 -16.06
N LEU A 95 15.32 -9.72 -15.89
CA LEU A 95 14.66 -9.53 -14.60
C LEU A 95 15.12 -10.58 -13.58
N ALA A 96 15.21 -11.85 -14.00
CA ALA A 96 15.63 -12.94 -13.12
C ALA A 96 17.12 -12.88 -12.75
N ARG A 97 18.00 -12.43 -13.66
CA ARG A 97 19.46 -12.47 -13.43
C ARG A 97 20.06 -11.19 -12.89
N VAL A 98 19.45 -10.04 -13.15
CA VAL A 98 20.01 -8.73 -12.78
C VAL A 98 19.14 -8.04 -11.75
N VAL A 99 17.87 -7.81 -12.07
CA VAL A 99 16.99 -6.98 -11.23
C VAL A 99 16.62 -7.70 -9.94
N LYS A 100 16.25 -8.99 -10.02
CA LYS A 100 15.89 -9.79 -8.85
C LYS A 100 17.01 -9.85 -7.80
N PRO A 101 18.26 -10.30 -8.10
CA PRO A 101 19.29 -10.40 -7.07
C PRO A 101 19.67 -9.03 -6.50
N ALA A 102 19.78 -7.99 -7.33
CA ALA A 102 20.08 -6.64 -6.85
C ALA A 102 18.97 -6.05 -5.98
N PHE A 103 17.69 -6.37 -6.26
CA PHE A 103 16.58 -5.99 -5.39
C PHE A 103 16.69 -6.61 -4.00
N TRP A 104 17.04 -7.90 -3.92
CA TRP A 104 17.16 -8.62 -2.66
C TRP A 104 18.44 -8.29 -1.88
N GLU A 105 19.52 -7.86 -2.55
CA GLU A 105 20.76 -7.39 -1.91
C GLU A 105 20.50 -6.24 -0.92
N HIS A 106 19.50 -5.39 -1.18
CA HIS A 106 19.07 -4.34 -0.25
C HIS A 106 18.50 -4.86 1.07
N PHE A 107 18.16 -6.14 1.17
CA PHE A 107 17.62 -6.78 2.38
C PHE A 107 18.60 -7.75 3.04
N ASP A 108 19.78 -8.01 2.45
CA ASP A 108 20.76 -8.95 3.02
C ASP A 108 21.28 -8.48 4.39
N ASP A 109 21.47 -7.18 4.57
CA ASP A 109 21.88 -6.57 5.85
C ASP A 109 20.77 -6.66 6.93
N VAL A 110 19.50 -6.75 6.51
CA VAL A 110 18.35 -6.93 7.42
C VAL A 110 18.34 -8.32 8.03
N GLY A 111 18.72 -9.33 7.24
CA GLY A 111 18.90 -10.71 7.71
C GLY A 111 20.11 -10.87 8.62
N ALA A 112 21.25 -10.25 8.27
CA ALA A 112 22.49 -10.33 9.05
C ALA A 112 22.40 -9.66 10.44
N GLY A 113 21.70 -8.51 10.54
CA GLY A 113 21.44 -7.84 11.82
C GLY A 113 20.60 -8.66 12.81
N ARG A 114 19.90 -9.70 12.33
CA ARG A 114 19.12 -10.64 13.14
C ARG A 114 19.97 -11.77 13.73
N GLU A 115 20.95 -12.29 12.98
CA GLU A 115 21.89 -13.32 13.48
C GLU A 115 22.77 -12.79 14.63
N GLU A 116 23.12 -11.50 14.60
CA GLU A 116 23.80 -10.85 15.73
C GLU A 116 22.87 -10.62 16.94
N ALA A 117 21.57 -10.42 16.71
CA ALA A 117 20.58 -10.24 17.78
C ALA A 117 20.21 -11.57 18.47
N GLU A 118 20.20 -12.70 17.75
CA GLU A 118 19.95 -14.04 18.32
C GLU A 118 21.09 -14.52 19.24
N ASN A 119 22.31 -13.99 19.09
CA ASN A 119 23.44 -14.28 19.98
C ASN A 119 23.46 -13.44 21.28
N ILE A 120 22.52 -12.52 21.47
CA ILE A 120 22.43 -11.67 22.66
C ILE A 120 21.22 -12.11 23.49
N THR A 121 21.50 -12.71 24.65
CA THR A 121 20.56 -13.23 25.67
C THR A 121 19.26 -12.44 25.83
N GLU A 122 18.12 -13.16 25.73
CA GLU A 122 16.76 -13.08 26.33
C GLU A 122 16.21 -11.81 27.03
N MET A 123 16.88 -10.66 27.00
CA MET A 123 16.46 -9.42 27.69
C MET A 123 16.07 -8.29 26.73
N GLN A 124 16.12 -8.53 25.42
CA GLN A 124 15.73 -7.56 24.39
C GLN A 124 14.97 -8.20 23.20
N GLU A 125 13.83 -8.84 23.47
CA GLU A 125 12.87 -9.24 22.41
C GLU A 125 12.34 -8.06 21.57
N HIS A 126 12.70 -6.82 21.94
CA HIS A 126 12.37 -5.59 21.23
C HIS A 126 13.33 -5.24 20.08
N ARG A 127 14.40 -6.02 19.82
CA ARG A 127 15.19 -5.90 18.58
C ARG A 127 14.60 -6.73 17.44
N ARG A 128 13.29 -6.59 17.20
CA ARG A 128 12.82 -6.67 15.80
C ARG A 128 13.46 -5.48 15.08
N VAL A 129 13.94 -5.69 13.84
CA VAL A 129 14.59 -4.67 12.98
C VAL A 129 14.02 -3.30 13.31
N SER A 130 14.88 -2.37 13.79
CA SER A 130 14.35 -1.12 14.31
C SER A 130 13.53 -0.44 13.20
N PRO A 131 12.31 0.06 13.46
CA PRO A 131 11.36 0.28 12.39
C PRO A 131 11.81 1.40 11.41
N HIS A 132 12.79 2.22 11.81
CA HIS A 132 13.43 3.23 10.97
C HIS A 132 14.32 2.63 9.87
N TRP A 133 14.99 1.50 10.12
CA TRP A 133 15.84 0.85 9.13
C TRP A 133 15.01 0.29 7.97
N VAL A 134 13.83 -0.23 8.26
CA VAL A 134 12.90 -0.79 7.27
C VAL A 134 12.50 0.27 6.23
N ILE A 135 12.37 1.54 6.62
CA ILE A 135 12.05 2.63 5.69
C ILE A 135 13.17 2.82 4.68
N GLY A 136 14.42 2.87 5.14
CA GLY A 136 15.58 3.03 4.26
C GLY A 136 15.74 1.86 3.29
N TYR A 137 15.65 0.62 3.78
CA TYR A 137 15.79 -0.57 2.93
C TYR A 137 14.63 -0.71 1.93
N MET A 138 13.37 -0.56 2.39
CA MET A 138 12.21 -0.58 1.49
C MET A 138 12.25 0.57 0.49
N GLY A 139 12.62 1.77 0.92
CA GLY A 139 12.74 2.94 0.06
C GLY A 139 13.80 2.76 -1.03
N ALA A 140 14.98 2.24 -0.68
CA ALA A 140 16.04 1.93 -1.64
C ALA A 140 15.60 0.85 -2.63
N ALA A 141 15.04 -0.27 -2.14
CA ALA A 141 14.59 -1.38 -2.97
C ALA A 141 13.45 -0.97 -3.93
N LEU A 142 12.48 -0.19 -3.46
CA LEU A 142 11.39 0.32 -4.30
C LEU A 142 11.89 1.33 -5.34
N SER A 143 12.82 2.21 -4.95
CA SER A 143 13.43 3.17 -5.87
C SER A 143 14.25 2.47 -6.96
N TYR A 144 14.98 1.41 -6.60
CA TYR A 144 15.71 0.55 -7.54
C TYR A 144 14.74 -0.15 -8.51
N ALA A 145 13.66 -0.75 -8.00
CA ALA A 145 12.66 -1.40 -8.84
C ALA A 145 11.97 -0.41 -9.79
N ASP A 146 11.63 0.80 -9.32
CA ASP A 146 11.04 1.86 -10.16
C ASP A 146 12.02 2.33 -11.24
N GLN A 147 13.30 2.52 -10.89
CA GLN A 147 14.34 2.86 -11.86
C GLN A 147 14.54 1.75 -12.90
N ALA A 148 14.63 0.50 -12.45
CA ALA A 148 14.78 -0.66 -13.31
C ALA A 148 13.61 -0.79 -14.31
N LEU A 149 12.38 -0.51 -13.86
CA LEU A 149 11.20 -0.48 -14.71
C LEU A 149 11.25 0.67 -15.72
N ARG A 150 11.64 1.89 -15.29
CA ARG A 150 11.73 3.07 -16.17
C ARG A 150 12.74 2.90 -17.30
N GLU A 151 13.94 2.42 -16.99
CA GLU A 151 15.00 2.16 -17.99
C GLU A 151 14.53 1.16 -19.05
N ARG A 152 13.84 0.10 -18.61
CA ARG A 152 13.33 -0.95 -19.52
C ARG A 152 12.08 -0.52 -20.28
N ARG A 153 11.23 0.31 -19.68
CA ARG A 153 10.11 0.95 -20.37
C ARG A 153 10.60 1.85 -21.51
N ALA A 154 11.67 2.63 -21.28
CA ALA A 154 12.27 3.45 -22.35
C ALA A 154 12.80 2.56 -23.49
N LYS A 155 13.46 1.45 -23.17
CA LYS A 155 13.90 0.46 -24.18
C LYS A 155 12.73 -0.17 -24.93
N LEU A 156 11.67 -0.57 -24.22
CA LEU A 156 10.48 -1.17 -24.83
C LEU A 156 9.69 -0.18 -25.69
N ALA A 157 9.57 1.08 -25.28
CA ALA A 157 8.90 2.11 -26.08
C ALA A 157 9.57 2.25 -27.45
N MET A 158 10.91 2.22 -27.50
CA MET A 158 11.66 2.24 -28.75
C MET A 158 11.39 1.01 -29.63
N VAL A 159 11.20 -0.18 -29.05
CA VAL A 159 10.90 -1.42 -29.79
C VAL A 159 9.42 -1.48 -30.20
N ALA A 160 8.51 -0.99 -29.36
CA ALA A 160 7.07 -1.03 -29.57
C ALA A 160 6.61 -0.09 -30.70
N GLU A 161 7.28 1.06 -30.88
CA GLU A 161 7.09 1.91 -32.08
C GLU A 161 7.44 1.18 -33.39
N LEU A 162 8.27 0.14 -33.31
CA LEU A 162 8.84 -0.58 -34.45
C LEU A 162 8.13 -1.90 -34.76
N VAL A 163 7.54 -2.56 -33.76
CA VAL A 163 6.93 -3.89 -33.93
C VAL A 163 5.41 -3.79 -34.15
N VAL A 164 4.64 -3.17 -33.23
CA VAL A 164 3.18 -2.89 -33.38
C VAL A 164 2.73 -1.85 -32.33
N PRO A 165 2.24 -0.65 -32.71
CA PRO A 165 1.76 0.37 -31.76
C PRO A 165 0.61 -0.13 -30.86
N ALA A 166 -0.25 -1.02 -31.38
CA ALA A 166 -1.37 -1.64 -30.66
C ALA A 166 -0.95 -2.66 -29.57
N GLU A 167 0.34 -3.00 -29.48
CA GLU A 167 0.88 -3.94 -28.48
C GLU A 167 1.80 -3.26 -27.46
N ALA A 168 2.11 -1.98 -27.64
CA ALA A 168 2.95 -1.20 -26.74
C ALA A 168 2.42 -1.19 -25.29
N GLY A 169 1.12 -0.94 -25.10
CA GLY A 169 0.50 -0.96 -23.77
C GLY A 169 0.52 -2.37 -23.14
N ARG A 170 0.32 -3.41 -23.95
CA ARG A 170 0.37 -4.81 -23.48
C ARG A 170 1.76 -5.21 -23.01
N LEU A 171 2.81 -4.74 -23.69
CA LEU A 171 4.21 -4.98 -23.29
C LEU A 171 4.55 -4.29 -21.97
N GLU A 172 4.06 -3.07 -21.74
CA GLU A 172 4.29 -2.34 -20.50
C GLU A 172 3.59 -3.00 -19.31
N ASP A 173 2.31 -3.34 -19.45
CA ASP A 173 1.56 -4.04 -18.40
C ASP A 173 2.15 -5.42 -18.11
N MET A 174 2.62 -6.12 -19.15
CA MET A 174 3.33 -7.38 -19.02
C MET A 174 4.63 -7.20 -18.25
N LEU A 175 5.46 -6.20 -18.56
CA LEU A 175 6.71 -5.94 -17.83
C LEU A 175 6.44 -5.68 -16.34
N ARG A 176 5.45 -4.83 -16.03
CA ARG A 176 5.04 -4.54 -14.64
C ARG A 176 4.61 -5.81 -13.91
N THR A 177 3.71 -6.58 -14.53
CA THR A 177 3.17 -7.81 -13.94
C THR A 177 4.25 -8.85 -13.73
N ARG A 178 5.17 -9.02 -14.69
CA ARG A 178 6.26 -9.97 -14.58
C ARG A 178 7.29 -9.56 -13.54
N LEU A 179 7.67 -8.28 -13.47
CA LEU A 179 8.55 -7.76 -12.40
C LEU A 179 7.96 -8.06 -11.02
N ALA A 180 6.68 -7.75 -10.83
CA ALA A 180 5.98 -8.07 -9.60
C ALA A 180 6.00 -9.58 -9.32
N ALA A 181 5.66 -10.42 -10.30
CA ALA A 181 5.69 -11.87 -10.13
C ALA A 181 7.08 -12.41 -9.77
N PHE A 182 8.16 -11.90 -10.38
CA PHE A 182 9.52 -12.33 -10.06
C PHE A 182 9.92 -11.98 -8.63
N ILE A 183 9.52 -10.80 -8.13
CA ILE A 183 9.83 -10.38 -6.77
C ILE A 183 8.93 -11.13 -5.77
N PHE A 184 7.61 -11.01 -5.88
CA PHE A 184 6.68 -11.56 -4.89
C PHE A 184 6.65 -13.10 -4.84
N ASN A 185 6.91 -13.82 -5.94
CA ASN A 185 7.00 -15.29 -5.91
C ASN A 185 8.30 -15.79 -5.27
N THR A 186 9.30 -14.92 -5.11
CA THR A 186 10.59 -15.26 -4.52
C THR A 186 10.80 -14.58 -3.19
N ALA A 187 9.75 -13.94 -2.68
CA ALA A 187 9.77 -13.24 -1.41
C ALA A 187 9.94 -14.24 -0.25
N PRO A 188 10.82 -13.93 0.72
CA PRO A 188 10.90 -14.68 1.96
C PRO A 188 9.59 -14.53 2.77
N ASP A 189 9.34 -15.44 3.71
CA ASP A 189 8.13 -15.41 4.55
C ASP A 189 8.04 -14.11 5.36
N GLU A 190 9.20 -13.56 5.76
CA GLU A 190 9.33 -12.30 6.51
C GLU A 190 9.03 -11.05 5.69
N PHE A 191 8.94 -11.15 4.36
CA PHE A 191 8.76 -9.97 3.49
C PHE A 191 7.47 -9.20 3.82
N TYR A 192 6.40 -9.92 4.17
CA TYR A 192 5.12 -9.30 4.55
C TYR A 192 5.19 -8.64 5.94
N ASP A 193 6.03 -9.14 6.84
CA ASP A 193 6.29 -8.50 8.13
C ASP A 193 7.07 -7.19 7.93
N TRP A 194 8.00 -7.14 6.98
CA TRP A 194 8.69 -5.90 6.60
C TRP A 194 7.72 -4.90 5.98
N TRP A 195 6.78 -5.34 5.13
CA TRP A 195 5.71 -4.48 4.64
C TRP A 195 4.82 -3.95 5.76
N ALA A 196 4.47 -4.79 6.74
CA ALA A 196 3.69 -4.37 7.90
C ALA A 196 4.44 -3.29 8.68
N ALA A 197 5.71 -3.53 9.00
CA ALA A 197 6.56 -2.57 9.68
C ALA A 197 6.68 -1.25 8.90
N PHE A 198 6.87 -1.30 7.57
CA PHE A 198 6.90 -0.11 6.72
C PHE A 198 5.60 0.70 6.75
N PHE A 199 4.44 0.05 6.64
CA PHE A 199 3.16 0.78 6.68
C PHE A 199 2.86 1.33 8.07
N GLU A 200 3.18 0.58 9.12
CA GLU A 200 3.04 1.04 10.51
C GLU A 200 3.87 2.28 10.79
N THR A 201 5.13 2.29 10.36
CA THR A 201 6.00 3.45 10.53
C THR A 201 5.55 4.62 9.68
N SER A 202 5.11 4.38 8.44
CA SER A 202 4.55 5.43 7.58
C SER A 202 3.32 6.09 8.22
N LEU A 203 2.44 5.29 8.83
CA LEU A 203 1.23 5.79 9.49
C LEU A 203 1.57 6.54 10.78
N ARG A 204 2.54 6.07 11.56
CA ARG A 204 3.03 6.78 12.75
C ARG A 204 3.69 8.11 12.38
N ALA A 205 4.52 8.15 11.34
CA ALA A 205 5.11 9.37 10.83
C ALA A 205 4.04 10.38 10.38
N TRP A 206 3.01 9.90 9.67
CA TRP A 206 1.85 10.72 9.30
C TRP A 206 1.10 11.26 10.53
N HIS A 207 0.82 10.39 11.51
CA HIS A 207 0.15 10.78 12.75
C HIS A 207 0.92 11.87 13.49
N TRP A 208 2.25 11.73 13.58
CA TRP A 208 3.12 12.75 14.18
C TRP A 208 3.06 14.09 13.42
N GLN A 209 3.15 14.07 12.09
CA GLN A 209 3.05 15.29 11.28
C GLN A 209 1.70 15.98 11.47
N TRP A 210 0.61 15.20 11.48
CA TRP A 210 -0.72 15.71 11.75
C TRP A 210 -0.82 16.36 13.14
N ARG A 211 -0.26 15.73 14.17
CA ARG A 211 -0.20 16.29 15.53
C ARG A 211 0.58 17.60 15.58
N ARG A 212 1.75 17.65 14.93
CA ARG A 212 2.58 18.86 14.83
C ARG A 212 1.83 20.02 14.16
N GLN A 213 1.16 19.74 13.04
CA GLN A 213 0.34 20.74 12.33
C GLN A 213 -0.83 21.22 13.18
N ARG A 214 -1.43 20.35 14.01
CA ARG A 214 -2.49 20.73 14.95
C ARG A 214 -1.96 21.58 16.11
N ARG A 215 -0.83 21.23 16.74
CA ARG A 215 -0.22 22.05 17.81
C ARG A 215 0.04 23.48 17.31
N GLN A 216 0.60 23.63 16.11
CA GLN A 216 0.81 24.94 15.49
C GLN A 216 -0.49 25.71 15.19
N ARG A 217 -1.59 25.00 14.86
CA ARG A 217 -2.91 25.62 14.69
C ARG A 217 -3.53 26.06 16.02
N ARG A 218 -3.28 25.33 17.11
CA ARG A 218 -3.76 25.65 18.47
C ARG A 218 -3.09 26.92 19.01
N GLU A 219 -1.77 27.02 18.91
CA GLU A 219 -0.99 28.21 19.32
C GLU A 219 -1.40 29.49 18.54
N GLY A 220 -2.02 29.34 17.37
CA GLY A 220 -2.58 30.44 16.59
C GLY A 220 -4.03 30.81 16.93
N ARG A 221 -4.71 30.07 17.82
CA ARG A 221 -6.16 30.15 18.08
C ARG A 221 -6.54 30.48 19.53
N ASP A 222 -5.59 30.90 20.37
CA ASP A 222 -5.79 31.26 21.79
C ASP A 222 -6.69 32.51 22.03
N GLY A 223 -7.73 32.72 21.22
CA GLY A 223 -8.61 33.89 21.30
C GLY A 223 -10.07 33.71 20.88
N GLU A 224 -10.57 32.51 20.57
CA GLU A 224 -11.99 32.29 20.23
C GLU A 224 -12.70 31.40 21.27
N GLU A 225 -13.77 31.93 21.88
CA GLU A 225 -14.59 31.27 22.90
C GLU A 225 -15.25 29.97 22.37
N GLY A 226 -15.16 28.90 23.17
CA GLY A 226 -15.49 27.52 22.80
C GLY A 226 -16.98 27.26 22.55
N SER A 227 -17.25 26.50 21.48
CA SER A 227 -18.52 25.81 21.27
C SER A 227 -18.48 24.40 21.88
N GLU A 228 -19.64 23.79 22.15
CA GLU A 228 -19.72 22.40 22.66
C GLU A 228 -19.00 21.39 21.73
N GLU A 229 -18.97 21.63 20.41
CA GLU A 229 -18.18 20.84 19.46
C GLU A 229 -16.66 21.08 19.60
N GLY A 230 -16.28 22.30 19.95
CA GLY A 230 -14.91 22.67 20.31
C GLY A 230 -14.44 21.98 21.58
N ASP A 231 -15.27 21.94 22.62
CA ASP A 231 -14.96 21.28 23.89
C ASP A 231 -14.83 19.76 23.72
N ILE A 232 -15.71 19.12 22.93
CA ILE A 232 -15.60 17.69 22.61
C ILE A 232 -14.33 17.39 21.80
N MET A 233 -13.95 18.27 20.85
CA MET A 233 -12.67 18.15 20.16
C MET A 233 -11.49 18.35 21.12
N MET A 234 -11.55 19.30 22.05
CA MET A 234 -10.49 19.56 23.02
C MET A 234 -10.28 18.37 23.96
N SER A 235 -11.33 17.77 24.53
CA SER A 235 -11.24 16.58 25.38
C SER A 235 -10.79 15.34 24.60
N ALA A 236 -11.18 15.20 23.33
CA ALA A 236 -10.61 14.19 22.44
C ALA A 236 -9.12 14.39 22.21
N GLU A 237 -8.70 15.64 22.04
CA GLU A 237 -7.32 16.01 21.77
C GLU A 237 -6.41 15.92 23.01
N GLU A 238 -6.94 16.13 24.23
CA GLU A 238 -6.21 15.91 25.49
C GLU A 238 -6.03 14.41 25.79
N ALA A 239 -7.05 13.60 25.53
CA ALA A 239 -6.95 12.14 25.62
C ALA A 239 -5.99 11.53 24.58
N ASP A 240 -5.93 12.12 23.38
CA ASP A 240 -4.96 11.75 22.33
C ASP A 240 -3.51 12.13 22.67
N ASP A 241 -3.28 13.17 23.48
CA ASP A 241 -1.93 13.58 23.90
C ASP A 241 -1.42 12.68 25.05
N ALA A 242 -2.28 12.36 26.02
CA ALA A 242 -1.94 11.59 27.22
C ALA A 242 -1.47 10.14 26.94
N GLY A 243 -1.95 9.50 25.87
CA GLY A 243 -1.57 8.12 25.51
C GLY A 243 -0.20 7.97 24.82
N TYR A 244 0.48 9.07 24.52
CA TYR A 244 1.73 9.09 23.74
C TYR A 244 2.85 9.92 24.40
N GLU A 245 2.70 10.29 25.68
CA GLU A 245 3.68 11.09 26.44
C GLU A 245 5.06 10.39 26.59
N GLU A 246 5.16 9.09 26.31
CA GLU A 246 6.37 8.32 26.64
C GLU A 246 7.58 8.55 25.73
N ASP A 247 7.52 9.29 24.61
CA ASP A 247 8.77 9.47 23.84
C ASP A 247 8.85 10.65 22.85
N GLU A 248 8.54 11.89 23.25
CA GLU A 248 8.75 13.09 22.38
C GLU A 248 10.15 13.15 21.73
N GLY A 249 11.18 12.59 22.40
CA GLY A 249 12.54 12.48 21.87
C GLY A 249 12.70 11.44 20.75
N ALA A 250 12.02 10.29 20.81
CA ALA A 250 12.01 9.34 19.70
C ALA A 250 11.30 9.92 18.46
N TRP A 251 10.31 10.80 18.63
CA TRP A 251 9.51 11.36 17.54
C TRP A 251 10.25 12.38 16.65
N GLU A 252 11.26 13.10 17.15
CA GLU A 252 12.07 14.03 16.34
C GLU A 252 12.93 13.30 15.28
N ASP A 253 13.34 12.06 15.56
CA ASP A 253 14.11 11.19 14.64
C ASP A 253 13.25 10.75 13.43
N TRP A 254 11.93 10.58 13.61
CA TRP A 254 11.01 10.19 12.53
C TRP A 254 10.72 11.30 11.51
N GLY A 255 11.00 12.56 11.85
CA GLY A 255 10.86 13.68 10.92
C GLY A 255 11.80 13.57 9.72
N VAL A 256 12.96 12.92 9.90
CA VAL A 256 13.96 12.67 8.85
C VAL A 256 13.42 11.73 7.78
N HIS A 257 12.57 10.77 8.17
CA HIS A 257 12.06 9.72 7.29
C HIS A 257 10.80 10.11 6.52
N ALA A 258 10.21 11.28 6.77
CA ALA A 258 8.99 11.70 6.07
C ALA A 258 9.16 11.78 4.55
N GLU A 259 10.28 12.34 4.09
CA GLU A 259 10.60 12.45 2.67
C GLU A 259 10.92 11.07 2.06
N GLU A 260 11.65 10.23 2.80
CA GLU A 260 11.96 8.85 2.41
C GLU A 260 10.69 7.99 2.28
N VAL A 261 9.75 8.13 3.21
CA VAL A 261 8.44 7.47 3.14
C VAL A 261 7.65 7.97 1.95
N GLU A 262 7.61 9.28 1.68
CA GLU A 262 6.86 9.82 0.54
C GLU A 262 7.46 9.36 -0.79
N THR A 263 8.78 9.33 -0.92
CA THR A 263 9.47 8.82 -2.11
C THR A 263 9.22 7.32 -2.30
N ALA A 264 9.27 6.52 -1.24
CA ALA A 264 8.93 5.10 -1.27
C ALA A 264 7.47 4.86 -1.67
N LEU A 265 6.51 5.62 -1.13
CA LEU A 265 5.10 5.54 -1.49
C LEU A 265 4.84 5.97 -2.95
N LYS A 266 5.56 6.97 -3.46
CA LYS A 266 5.53 7.34 -4.89
C LYS A 266 6.06 6.21 -5.77
N ALA A 267 7.18 5.59 -5.41
CA ALA A 267 7.71 4.43 -6.13
C ALA A 267 6.72 3.25 -6.11
N LEU A 268 6.12 2.96 -4.95
CA LEU A 268 5.10 1.92 -4.79
C LEU A 268 3.88 2.12 -5.71
N ARG A 269 3.43 3.37 -5.83
CA ARG A 269 2.35 3.75 -6.75
C ARG A 269 2.73 3.53 -8.21
N ARG A 270 3.90 4.01 -8.64
CA ARG A 270 4.42 3.83 -10.02
C ARG A 270 4.56 2.37 -10.43
N LEU A 271 4.96 1.53 -9.47
CA LEU A 271 5.11 0.09 -9.64
C LEU A 271 3.76 -0.65 -9.69
N HIS A 272 2.66 -0.01 -9.29
CA HIS A 272 1.33 -0.62 -9.14
C HIS A 272 1.34 -1.86 -8.21
N TRP A 273 2.21 -1.91 -7.20
CA TRP A 273 2.22 -3.05 -6.26
C TRP A 273 1.24 -2.89 -5.10
N LEU A 274 0.54 -1.75 -4.99
CA LEU A 274 -0.50 -1.52 -3.97
C LEU A 274 -1.52 -2.65 -3.83
N PRO A 275 -2.08 -3.23 -4.93
CA PRO A 275 -3.02 -4.36 -4.81
C PRO A 275 -2.37 -5.63 -4.22
N LEU A 276 -1.06 -5.82 -4.42
CA LEU A 276 -0.33 -7.00 -3.92
C LEU A 276 -0.09 -6.92 -2.41
N VAL A 277 0.03 -5.72 -1.86
CA VAL A 277 0.26 -5.47 -0.43
C VAL A 277 -1.01 -4.99 0.31
N GLN A 278 -2.17 -5.03 -0.37
CA GLN A 278 -3.45 -4.57 0.18
C GLN A 278 -3.86 -5.30 1.47
N SER A 279 -3.57 -6.59 1.57
CA SER A 279 -3.84 -7.38 2.78
C SER A 279 -3.05 -6.84 3.98
N THR A 280 -1.78 -6.50 3.76
CA THR A 280 -0.90 -5.92 4.78
C THR A 280 -1.35 -4.51 5.19
N ILE A 281 -1.74 -3.66 4.24
CA ILE A 281 -2.31 -2.34 4.55
C ILE A 281 -3.57 -2.51 5.41
N THR A 282 -4.45 -3.44 5.03
CA THR A 282 -5.69 -3.70 5.76
C THR A 282 -5.42 -4.17 7.20
N SER A 283 -4.44 -5.07 7.39
CA SER A 283 -4.09 -5.57 8.73
C SER A 283 -3.48 -4.47 9.60
N VAL A 284 -2.58 -3.66 9.06
CA VAL A 284 -1.97 -2.52 9.76
C VAL A 284 -3.03 -1.51 10.17
N VAL A 285 -3.90 -1.10 9.25
CA VAL A 285 -4.99 -0.16 9.54
C VAL A 285 -5.92 -0.71 10.63
N LYS A 286 -6.31 -1.98 10.54
CA LYS A 286 -7.15 -2.61 11.56
C LYS A 286 -6.46 -2.61 12.91
N ARG A 287 -5.20 -3.02 12.98
CA ARG A 287 -4.44 -3.10 14.23
C ARG A 287 -4.22 -1.74 14.87
N GLU A 288 -3.88 -0.71 14.10
CA GLU A 288 -3.74 0.65 14.63
C GLU A 288 -5.09 1.23 15.06
N THR A 289 -6.18 0.87 14.39
CA THR A 289 -7.54 1.24 14.85
C THR A 289 -7.87 0.57 16.19
N GLU A 290 -7.55 -0.71 16.35
CA GLU A 290 -7.73 -1.44 17.61
C GLU A 290 -6.90 -0.82 18.74
N ASN A 291 -5.61 -0.57 18.49
CA ASN A 291 -4.71 0.07 19.46
C ASN A 291 -5.22 1.46 19.88
N TYR A 292 -5.70 2.26 18.94
CA TYR A 292 -6.24 3.59 19.23
C TYR A 292 -7.52 3.49 20.07
N ILE A 293 -8.45 2.60 19.70
CA ILE A 293 -9.67 2.37 20.47
C ILE A 293 -9.33 1.91 21.89
N GLU A 294 -8.43 0.95 22.06
CA GLU A 294 -8.03 0.46 23.38
C GLU A 294 -7.42 1.59 24.24
N ARG A 295 -6.54 2.43 23.68
CA ARG A 295 -5.93 3.53 24.43
C ARG A 295 -6.94 4.62 24.83
N THR A 296 -7.82 5.00 23.91
CA THR A 296 -8.73 6.14 24.11
C THR A 296 -10.02 5.75 24.83
N CYS A 297 -10.46 4.50 24.68
CA CYS A 297 -11.76 4.05 25.17
C CYS A 297 -11.64 3.19 26.44
N ALA A 298 -10.56 2.44 26.65
CA ALA A 298 -10.51 1.47 27.73
C ALA A 298 -10.64 2.13 29.11
N GLY A 299 -11.55 1.62 29.94
CA GLY A 299 -11.83 2.16 31.28
C GLY A 299 -12.51 3.54 31.32
N VAL A 300 -12.75 4.19 30.18
CA VAL A 300 -13.50 5.45 30.09
C VAL A 300 -14.95 5.14 29.72
N TYR A 301 -15.86 5.28 30.67
CA TYR A 301 -17.28 4.95 30.48
C TYR A 301 -18.24 6.14 30.54
N ASP A 302 -17.79 7.24 31.15
CA ASP A 302 -18.63 8.39 31.49
C ASP A 302 -18.82 9.35 30.30
N GLU A 303 -17.96 9.24 29.28
CA GLU A 303 -17.96 10.08 28.08
C GLU A 303 -18.25 9.29 26.80
N PRO A 304 -18.82 9.92 25.76
CA PRO A 304 -18.99 9.30 24.45
C PRO A 304 -17.65 9.18 23.72
N CYS A 305 -17.21 7.95 23.48
CA CYS A 305 -15.96 7.64 22.79
C CYS A 305 -16.17 7.36 21.29
N LEU A 306 -17.36 6.93 20.86
CA LEU A 306 -17.56 6.49 19.48
C LEU A 306 -17.31 7.61 18.47
N ARG A 307 -17.92 8.79 18.71
CA ARG A 307 -17.71 9.98 17.87
C ARG A 307 -16.25 10.44 17.84
N ARG A 308 -15.54 10.28 18.96
CA ARG A 308 -14.12 10.61 19.10
C ARG A 308 -13.28 9.75 18.16
N VAL A 309 -13.51 8.43 18.15
CA VAL A 309 -12.82 7.52 17.24
C VAL A 309 -13.19 7.79 15.77
N GLU A 310 -14.44 8.13 15.46
CA GLU A 310 -14.85 8.47 14.10
C GLU A 310 -14.17 9.75 13.59
N ALA A 311 -14.04 10.76 14.47
CA ALA A 311 -13.34 12.00 14.17
C ALA A 311 -11.83 11.75 13.94
N TRP A 312 -11.20 10.91 14.77
CA TRP A 312 -9.80 10.52 14.58
C TRP A 312 -9.58 9.80 13.24
N ARG A 313 -10.44 8.82 12.91
CA ARG A 313 -10.39 8.13 11.62
C ARG A 313 -10.41 9.12 10.46
N ASP A 314 -11.36 10.05 10.48
CA ASP A 314 -11.55 11.00 9.38
C ASP A 314 -10.44 12.06 9.31
N ALA A 315 -9.81 12.38 10.44
CA ALA A 315 -8.74 13.37 10.51
C ALA A 315 -7.35 12.80 10.24
N VAL A 316 -7.10 11.54 10.59
CA VAL A 316 -5.76 10.89 10.53
C VAL A 316 -5.72 9.81 9.47
N LEU A 317 -6.51 8.74 9.65
CA LEU A 317 -6.40 7.52 8.84
C LEU A 317 -6.85 7.76 7.39
N MET A 318 -7.97 8.46 7.19
CA MET A 318 -8.52 8.69 5.85
C MET A 318 -7.59 9.54 4.98
N PRO A 319 -7.03 10.66 5.47
CA PRO A 319 -6.02 11.41 4.72
C PRO A 319 -4.76 10.59 4.40
N TRP A 320 -4.26 9.77 5.33
CA TRP A 320 -3.12 8.88 5.07
C TRP A 320 -3.44 7.86 3.96
N LEU A 321 -4.60 7.20 4.05
CA LEU A 321 -5.07 6.27 3.01
C LEU A 321 -5.25 6.97 1.66
N ALA A 322 -5.73 8.22 1.64
CA ALA A 322 -5.85 9.00 0.41
C ALA A 322 -4.47 9.28 -0.21
N GLY A 323 -3.48 9.61 0.61
CA GLY A 323 -2.09 9.80 0.15
C GLY A 323 -1.48 8.51 -0.42
N LEU A 324 -1.82 7.37 0.16
CA LEU A 324 -1.34 6.05 -0.28
C LEU A 324 -2.04 5.58 -1.56
N LEU A 325 -3.36 5.80 -1.68
CA LEU A 325 -4.19 5.37 -2.81
C LEU A 325 -4.24 6.39 -3.96
N GLY A 326 -3.70 7.59 -3.77
CA GLY A 326 -3.83 8.70 -4.71
C GLY A 326 -3.37 8.31 -6.11
N GLU A 327 -4.29 8.42 -7.07
CA GLU A 327 -4.04 8.20 -8.49
C GLU A 327 -2.98 9.19 -9.00
N GLU A 328 -2.08 8.73 -9.86
CA GLU A 328 -1.17 9.63 -10.55
C GLU A 328 -2.00 10.54 -11.45
N GLU A 329 -1.93 11.87 -11.26
CA GLU A 329 -2.39 12.81 -12.27
C GLU A 329 -1.59 12.52 -13.55
N GLU A 330 -2.22 11.89 -14.54
CA GLU A 330 -1.69 11.84 -15.89
C GLU A 330 -1.45 13.28 -16.35
N VAL A 331 -0.18 13.60 -16.60
CA VAL A 331 0.26 14.88 -17.17
C VAL A 331 -0.41 15.05 -18.53
N GLY A 332 -1.45 15.88 -18.58
CA GLY A 332 -2.19 16.16 -19.80
C GLY A 332 -3.18 17.31 -19.66
N GLY A 333 -2.70 18.54 -19.45
CA GLY A 333 -3.53 19.75 -19.58
C GLY A 333 -2.96 20.96 -18.84
N GLU A 334 -2.78 22.06 -19.55
CA GLU A 334 -2.09 23.29 -19.14
C GLU A 334 -2.56 23.90 -17.81
N GLN A 335 -1.56 24.45 -17.08
CA GLN A 335 -1.71 25.22 -15.85
C GLN A 335 -2.72 26.36 -15.96
N THR A 336 -3.59 26.48 -14.96
CA THR A 336 -3.71 27.74 -14.21
C THR A 336 -3.61 27.46 -12.72
N GLY A 337 -2.72 28.17 -12.03
CA GLY A 337 -2.26 27.86 -10.69
C GLY A 337 -3.38 27.68 -9.66
N ARG A 338 -3.42 26.50 -9.04
CA ARG A 338 -4.18 26.23 -7.82
C ARG A 338 -3.36 25.22 -7.00
N GLY A 339 -3.11 25.53 -5.73
CA GLY A 339 -2.19 24.77 -4.88
C GLY A 339 -2.68 23.35 -4.54
N PRO A 340 -1.84 22.50 -3.93
CA PRO A 340 -2.04 21.06 -3.79
C PRO A 340 -3.22 20.60 -2.91
N TRP A 341 -3.97 21.52 -2.31
CA TRP A 341 -5.04 21.22 -1.36
C TRP A 341 -6.23 22.17 -1.54
N THR A 342 -7.13 21.85 -2.47
CA THR A 342 -8.53 22.30 -2.40
C THR A 342 -9.44 21.18 -2.89
N PRO A 343 -10.41 20.69 -2.09
CA PRO A 343 -11.38 19.73 -2.57
C PRO A 343 -12.31 20.40 -3.58
N SER A 344 -12.30 19.91 -4.83
CA SER A 344 -13.19 20.38 -5.89
C SER A 344 -14.61 19.84 -5.66
N ALA A 345 -15.60 20.73 -5.70
CA ALA A 345 -17.01 20.36 -5.66
C ALA A 345 -17.40 19.53 -6.91
N PRO A 346 -18.35 18.58 -6.81
CA PRO A 346 -18.70 17.71 -7.91
C PRO A 346 -19.40 18.48 -9.02
N ALA A 347 -18.84 18.44 -10.23
CA ALA A 347 -19.46 18.96 -11.44
C ALA A 347 -20.68 18.10 -11.82
N LEU A 348 -21.77 18.76 -12.16
CA LEU A 348 -23.06 18.17 -12.45
C LEU A 348 -23.06 17.43 -13.82
N GLY A 349 -23.18 16.09 -13.78
CA GLY A 349 -23.99 15.30 -14.72
C GLY A 349 -23.36 14.71 -16.00
N THR A 350 -23.27 13.37 -16.05
CA THR A 350 -23.79 12.58 -17.19
C THR A 350 -24.58 11.36 -16.64
N PRO A 351 -25.74 10.96 -17.20
CA PRO A 351 -26.66 10.02 -16.53
C PRO A 351 -26.44 8.53 -16.82
N HIS A 352 -25.33 8.10 -17.46
CA HIS A 352 -25.23 6.70 -17.89
C HIS A 352 -23.81 6.11 -17.92
N ALA A 353 -23.05 6.27 -16.84
CA ALA A 353 -21.93 5.38 -16.51
C ALA A 353 -22.15 4.88 -15.08
N PRO A 354 -21.99 3.58 -14.77
CA PRO A 354 -21.98 3.15 -13.37
C PRO A 354 -20.87 3.96 -12.68
N PRO A 355 -21.14 4.58 -11.51
CA PRO A 355 -20.09 5.29 -10.81
C PRO A 355 -18.99 4.27 -10.53
N LEU A 356 -17.82 4.45 -11.13
CA LEU A 356 -16.58 3.87 -10.62
C LEU A 356 -16.49 4.42 -9.20
N THR A 357 -17.00 3.69 -8.22
CA THR A 357 -16.82 4.03 -6.81
C THR A 357 -15.32 4.06 -6.62
N SER A 358 -14.75 5.28 -6.49
CA SER A 358 -13.31 5.46 -6.30
C SER A 358 -12.86 4.49 -5.21
N SER A 359 -11.75 3.77 -5.45
CA SER A 359 -11.18 2.78 -4.52
C SER A 359 -11.15 3.31 -3.09
N PHE A 360 -10.87 4.61 -2.93
CA PHE A 360 -10.89 5.33 -1.66
C PHE A 360 -12.24 5.29 -0.93
N HIS A 361 -13.36 5.43 -1.64
CA HIS A 361 -14.70 5.35 -1.04
C HIS A 361 -15.00 3.96 -0.49
N GLU A 362 -14.61 2.91 -1.23
CA GLU A 362 -14.75 1.53 -0.76
C GLU A 362 -13.90 1.28 0.49
N TRP A 363 -12.65 1.77 0.51
CA TRP A 363 -11.79 1.75 1.69
C TRP A 363 -12.42 2.45 2.90
N ARG A 364 -12.98 3.64 2.70
CA ARG A 364 -13.65 4.40 3.75
C ARG A 364 -14.84 3.63 4.34
N LEU A 365 -15.68 3.03 3.50
CA LEU A 365 -16.83 2.24 3.95
C LEU A 365 -16.40 0.98 4.70
N ARG A 366 -15.48 0.19 4.12
CA ARG A 366 -14.96 -1.04 4.76
C ARG A 366 -14.31 -0.74 6.10
N HIS A 367 -13.49 0.30 6.17
CA HIS A 367 -12.82 0.68 7.41
C HIS A 367 -13.79 1.21 8.45
N SER A 368 -14.81 1.99 8.05
CA SER A 368 -15.85 2.47 8.97
C SER A 368 -16.56 1.29 9.66
N PHE A 369 -16.86 0.23 8.91
CA PHE A 369 -17.43 -0.98 9.49
C PHE A 369 -16.45 -1.71 10.42
N VAL A 370 -15.20 -1.92 10.00
CA VAL A 370 -14.16 -2.57 10.82
C VAL A 370 -13.93 -1.82 12.13
N MET A 371 -13.89 -0.49 12.08
CA MET A 371 -13.76 0.35 13.27
C MET A 371 -14.90 0.11 14.27
N GLN A 372 -16.14 0.04 13.78
CA GLN A 372 -17.31 -0.26 14.61
C GLN A 372 -17.21 -1.67 15.22
N GLU A 373 -16.76 -2.67 14.45
CA GLU A 373 -16.52 -4.02 15.00
C GLU A 373 -15.45 -4.03 16.10
N CYS A 374 -14.33 -3.32 15.89
CA CYS A 374 -13.27 -3.20 16.89
C CYS A 374 -13.77 -2.50 18.16
N PHE A 375 -14.56 -1.43 18.02
CA PHE A 375 -15.17 -0.71 19.14
C PHE A 375 -16.11 -1.60 19.95
N VAL A 376 -17.01 -2.30 19.26
CA VAL A 376 -17.94 -3.25 19.91
C VAL A 376 -17.15 -4.35 20.62
N ARG A 377 -16.06 -4.86 20.03
CA ARG A 377 -15.22 -5.89 20.67
C ARG A 377 -14.62 -5.42 22.00
N VAL A 378 -14.03 -4.22 22.04
CA VAL A 378 -13.47 -3.66 23.27
C VAL A 378 -14.57 -3.47 24.32
N ARG A 379 -15.69 -2.84 23.95
CA ARG A 379 -16.83 -2.60 24.86
C ARG A 379 -17.54 -3.87 25.31
N MET A 380 -17.56 -4.93 24.49
CA MET A 380 -18.10 -6.24 24.87
C MET A 380 -17.33 -6.83 26.06
N LEU A 381 -16.01 -6.70 26.07
CA LEU A 381 -15.15 -7.21 27.16
C LEU A 381 -15.35 -6.41 28.46
N GLU A 382 -15.67 -5.12 28.34
CA GLU A 382 -15.90 -4.20 29.46
C GLU A 382 -17.37 -4.14 29.91
N MET A 383 -18.28 -4.84 29.21
CA MET A 383 -19.72 -4.72 29.42
C MET A 383 -20.15 -5.00 30.88
N PHE A 384 -19.45 -5.88 31.58
CA PHE A 384 -19.74 -6.12 33.00
C PHE A 384 -19.47 -4.89 33.86
N ASP A 385 -18.36 -4.19 33.63
CA ASP A 385 -18.01 -2.97 34.37
C ASP A 385 -18.96 -1.84 34.00
N ILE A 386 -19.29 -1.71 32.71
CA ILE A 386 -20.33 -0.78 32.23
C ILE A 386 -21.66 -1.01 32.96
N VAL A 387 -22.10 -2.26 33.08
CA VAL A 387 -23.35 -2.58 33.80
C VAL A 387 -23.24 -2.32 35.30
N ARG A 388 -22.11 -2.70 35.92
CA ARG A 388 -21.92 -2.54 37.37
C ARG A 388 -21.99 -1.07 37.80
N ASP A 389 -21.39 -0.19 37.01
CA ASP A 389 -21.17 1.22 37.38
C ASP A 389 -22.26 2.16 36.80
N TYR A 390 -23.36 1.61 36.25
CA TYR A 390 -24.51 2.40 35.83
C TYR A 390 -25.17 3.12 37.03
N PRO A 391 -25.60 4.39 36.92
CA PRO A 391 -25.88 5.18 35.71
C PRO A 391 -24.72 6.00 35.13
N ASP A 392 -23.57 6.01 35.80
CA ASP A 392 -22.45 6.89 35.40
C ASP A 392 -21.93 6.50 33.99
N THR A 393 -22.01 5.22 33.66
CA THR A 393 -21.59 4.62 32.38
C THR A 393 -22.60 4.73 31.22
N VAL A 394 -23.64 5.55 31.34
CA VAL A 394 -24.72 5.65 30.33
C VAL A 394 -24.22 6.07 28.95
N ALA A 395 -23.13 6.85 28.88
CA ALA A 395 -22.52 7.27 27.63
C ALA A 395 -21.94 6.07 26.86
N ALA A 396 -21.13 5.23 27.51
CA ALA A 396 -20.58 4.02 26.92
C ALA A 396 -21.67 3.03 26.47
N ALA A 397 -22.75 2.86 27.25
CA ALA A 397 -23.86 2.00 26.88
C ALA A 397 -24.58 2.49 25.61
N ARG A 398 -24.78 3.80 25.46
CA ARG A 398 -25.38 4.41 24.25
C ARG A 398 -24.50 4.25 23.02
N ASP A 399 -23.20 4.45 23.16
CA ASP A 399 -22.23 4.26 22.08
C ASP A 399 -22.18 2.80 21.63
N LEU A 400 -22.12 1.86 22.58
CA LEU A 400 -22.15 0.43 22.27
C LEU A 400 -23.44 0.04 21.54
N ARG A 401 -24.59 0.58 21.95
CA ARG A 401 -25.87 0.38 21.25
C ARG A 401 -25.79 0.87 19.81
N ALA A 402 -25.35 2.10 19.58
CA ALA A 402 -25.25 2.68 18.25
C ALA A 402 -24.34 1.83 17.34
N ALA A 403 -23.21 1.37 17.87
CA ALA A 403 -22.28 0.51 17.14
C ALA A 403 -22.89 -0.87 16.82
N LEU A 404 -23.65 -1.46 17.75
CA LEU A 404 -24.34 -2.75 17.55
C LEU A 404 -25.46 -2.68 16.51
N GLU A 405 -26.15 -1.54 16.38
CA GLU A 405 -27.13 -1.33 15.32
C GLU A 405 -26.50 -1.49 13.92
N VAL A 406 -25.20 -1.20 13.79
CA VAL A 406 -24.41 -1.40 12.57
C VAL A 406 -23.82 -2.81 12.47
N THR A 407 -23.15 -3.29 13.51
CA THR A 407 -22.38 -4.56 13.44
C THR A 407 -23.24 -5.81 13.62
N GLN A 408 -24.43 -5.69 14.21
CA GLN A 408 -25.35 -6.80 14.49
C GLN A 408 -24.75 -7.90 15.40
N GLN A 409 -23.74 -7.57 16.23
CA GLN A 409 -23.03 -8.52 17.11
C GLN A 409 -23.76 -8.83 18.45
N HIS A 410 -25.06 -8.55 18.56
CA HIS A 410 -25.85 -8.70 19.81
C HIS A 410 -25.72 -10.09 20.47
N ARG A 411 -25.63 -11.16 19.67
CA ARG A 411 -25.46 -12.53 20.20
C ARG A 411 -24.10 -12.74 20.86
N GLN A 412 -23.04 -12.16 20.30
CA GLN A 412 -21.69 -12.25 20.85
C GLN A 412 -21.59 -11.46 22.15
N LEU A 413 -22.17 -10.26 22.18
CA LEU A 413 -22.29 -9.46 23.41
C LEU A 413 -22.98 -10.27 24.51
N ALA A 414 -24.15 -10.86 24.23
CA ALA A 414 -24.89 -11.63 25.23
C ALA A 414 -24.08 -12.81 25.75
N ALA A 415 -23.40 -13.55 24.87
CA ALA A 415 -22.53 -14.67 25.26
C ALA A 415 -21.35 -14.21 26.14
N CYS A 416 -20.66 -13.13 25.75
CA CYS A 416 -19.54 -12.55 26.47
C CYS A 416 -19.97 -12.04 27.86
N LEU A 417 -21.10 -11.32 27.93
CA LEU A 417 -21.65 -10.83 29.20
C LEU A 417 -22.08 -11.97 30.12
N CYS A 418 -22.74 -13.02 29.58
CA CYS A 418 -23.10 -14.20 30.38
C CYS A 418 -21.88 -14.87 30.98
N GLU A 419 -20.80 -14.98 30.20
CA GLU A 419 -19.56 -15.58 30.69
C GLU A 419 -18.90 -14.70 31.75
N SER A 420 -18.83 -13.39 31.53
CA SER A 420 -18.31 -12.42 32.50
C SER A 420 -19.10 -12.45 33.81
N MET A 421 -20.44 -12.53 33.74
CA MET A 421 -21.31 -12.68 34.91
C MET A 421 -21.04 -13.98 35.67
N ARG A 422 -20.85 -15.11 34.97
CA ARG A 422 -20.51 -16.40 35.62
C ARG A 422 -19.18 -16.35 36.35
N GLN A 423 -18.18 -15.76 35.71
CA GLN A 423 -16.82 -15.71 36.24
C GLN A 423 -16.68 -14.71 37.40
N ARG A 424 -17.33 -13.55 37.31
CA ARG A 424 -17.08 -12.41 38.21
C ARG A 424 -18.15 -12.20 39.28
N LEU A 425 -19.38 -12.70 39.08
CA LEU A 425 -20.52 -12.41 39.97
C LEU A 425 -21.27 -13.64 40.43
N LEU A 426 -21.42 -14.68 39.60
CA LEU A 426 -22.24 -15.87 39.92
C LEU A 426 -21.41 -17.03 40.46
N HIS A 427 -20.40 -16.73 41.28
CA HIS A 427 -19.60 -17.73 41.98
C HIS A 427 -20.05 -17.87 43.45
N VAL A 428 -19.75 -19.01 44.08
CA VAL A 428 -20.23 -19.37 45.43
C VAL A 428 -19.83 -18.35 46.52
N GLY A 429 -18.76 -17.58 46.31
CA GLY A 429 -18.29 -16.55 47.24
C GLY A 429 -18.88 -15.14 47.05
N ALA A 430 -19.81 -14.93 46.11
CA ALA A 430 -20.33 -13.59 45.82
C ALA A 430 -21.33 -13.12 46.87
N ASN A 431 -21.29 -11.83 47.21
CA ASN A 431 -22.25 -11.24 48.14
C ASN A 431 -23.62 -11.09 47.48
N THR A 432 -24.67 -11.65 48.09
CA THR A 432 -26.05 -11.56 47.58
C THR A 432 -26.50 -10.13 47.30
N MET A 433 -26.08 -9.14 48.11
CA MET A 433 -26.43 -7.74 47.86
C MET A 433 -25.81 -7.23 46.56
N GLN A 434 -24.52 -7.50 46.33
CA GLN A 434 -23.83 -7.13 45.09
C GLN A 434 -24.48 -7.78 43.86
N VAL A 435 -24.94 -9.04 43.98
CA VAL A 435 -25.67 -9.72 42.90
C VAL A 435 -26.97 -8.99 42.56
N LEU A 436 -27.72 -8.55 43.57
CA LEU A 436 -28.97 -7.80 43.37
C LEU A 436 -28.71 -6.41 42.80
N ASP A 437 -27.69 -5.70 43.26
CA ASP A 437 -27.33 -4.37 42.77
C ASP A 437 -26.98 -4.42 41.27
N VAL A 438 -26.11 -5.35 40.87
CA VAL A 438 -25.75 -5.56 39.45
C VAL A 438 -26.96 -6.02 38.64
N TYR A 439 -27.84 -6.86 39.20
CA TYR A 439 -29.07 -7.28 38.51
C TYR A 439 -30.01 -6.10 38.21
N ILE A 440 -30.20 -5.20 39.18
CA ILE A 440 -30.99 -3.99 38.99
C ILE A 440 -30.35 -3.11 37.91
N ALA A 441 -29.03 -2.90 37.99
CA ALA A 441 -28.30 -2.11 36.99
C ALA A 441 -28.39 -2.72 35.58
N THR A 442 -28.37 -4.06 35.46
CA THR A 442 -28.51 -4.78 34.19
C THR A 442 -29.87 -4.55 33.52
N ILE A 443 -30.93 -4.31 34.29
CA ILE A 443 -32.26 -4.00 33.75
C ILE A 443 -32.32 -2.54 33.26
N GLN A 444 -31.53 -1.66 33.87
CA GLN A 444 -31.55 -0.23 33.58
C GLN A 444 -30.67 0.16 32.38
N VAL A 445 -29.53 -0.52 32.21
CA VAL A 445 -28.69 -0.47 31.00
C VAL A 445 -29.43 -1.06 29.81
#